data_AF-A0A507B6N9-F1
#
_entry.id   AF-A0A507B6N9-F1
#
_cell.length_a   1.000
_cell.length_b   1.000
_cell.length_c   1.000
_cell.angle_alpha   90.00
_cell.angle_beta   90.00
_cell.angle_gamma   90.00
#
_symmetry.space_group_name_H-M   'P 1'
#
loop_
_entity.id
_entity.type
_entity.pdbx_description
1 polymer ?
#
loop_
_entity_poly.entity_id
_entity_poly.type
_entity_poly.pdbx_seq_one_letter_code
_entity_poly.pdbx_strand_id
1 'polypeptide(L)'
;MYTKLSVTAAVEKAVKVASQHGIAGHAAALRWAAYHSMLSKEHGDSLVVGANGPEQLERALDVIEQGPLPDAIAASFEAVHGNIVDEERISYHY
;
A
#
# COMPACT_ATOMS: atom_id res chain seq x y z
N MET A 1 -15.16 -14.56 5.12
CA MET A 1 -14.09 -13.60 4.77
C MET A 1 -13.57 -14.01 3.40
N TYR A 2 -13.76 -13.19 2.35
CA TYR A 2 -13.33 -13.51 0.98
C TYR A 2 -11.87 -13.09 0.76
N THR A 3 -10.94 -13.64 1.54
CA THR A 3 -9.51 -13.41 1.37
C THR A 3 -8.86 -14.64 0.77
N LYS A 4 -8.26 -14.48 -0.41
CA LYS A 4 -7.55 -15.56 -1.10
C LYS A 4 -6.17 -15.76 -0.44
N LEU A 5 -5.71 -17.01 -0.36
CA LEU A 5 -4.47 -17.37 0.35
C LEU A 5 -3.23 -16.73 -0.30
N SER A 6 -3.22 -16.67 -1.63
CA SER A 6 -2.22 -15.97 -2.46
C SER A 6 -2.04 -14.51 -2.06
N VAL A 7 -3.13 -13.75 -1.93
CA VAL A 7 -3.13 -12.34 -1.56
C VAL A 7 -2.57 -12.16 -0.15
N THR A 8 -3.02 -12.98 0.79
CA THR A 8 -2.54 -12.92 2.18
C THR A 8 -1.03 -13.20 2.25
N ALA A 9 -0.55 -14.23 1.56
CA ALA A 9 0.86 -14.59 1.54
C ALA A 9 1.75 -13.50 0.91
N ALA A 10 1.29 -12.86 -0.18
CA ALA A 10 2.01 -11.76 -0.82
C ALA A 10 2.11 -10.54 0.11
N VAL A 11 1.01 -10.19 0.78
CA VAL A 11 0.95 -9.09 1.76
C VAL A 11 1.86 -9.38 2.95
N GLU A 12 1.84 -10.59 3.51
CA GLU A 12 2.70 -10.98 4.64
C GLU A 12 4.18 -10.82 4.32
N LYS A 13 4.59 -11.18 3.09
CA LYS A 13 5.98 -10.99 2.64
C LYS A 13 6.38 -9.52 2.60
N ALA A 14 5.53 -8.65 2.05
CA ALA A 14 5.80 -7.20 1.98
C ALA A 14 5.83 -6.57 3.39
N VAL A 15 4.90 -6.95 4.27
CA VAL A 15 4.85 -6.48 5.66
C VAL A 15 6.09 -6.92 6.44
N LYS A 16 6.60 -8.14 6.20
CA LYS A 16 7.84 -8.63 6.81
C LYS A 16 9.03 -7.76 6.41
N VAL A 17 9.16 -7.40 5.14
CA VAL A 17 10.22 -6.51 4.65
C VAL A 17 10.10 -5.14 5.32
N ALA A 18 8.90 -4.53 5.34
CA ALA A 18 8.70 -3.25 6.02
C ALA A 18 9.07 -3.30 7.50
N SER A 19 8.72 -4.39 8.19
CA SER A 19 9.01 -4.59 9.61
C SER A 19 10.51 -4.72 9.91
N GLN A 20 11.29 -5.33 9.01
CA GLN A 20 12.75 -5.39 9.11
C GLN A 20 13.41 -4.00 9.06
N HIS A 21 12.74 -3.02 8.46
CA HIS A 21 13.14 -1.63 8.40
C HIS A 21 12.46 -0.76 9.47
N GLY A 22 11.73 -1.35 10.42
CA GLY A 22 11.04 -0.62 11.48
C GLY A 22 9.80 0.15 11.04
N ILE A 23 9.24 -0.15 9.85
CA ILE A 23 8.06 0.52 9.31
C ILE A 23 6.85 -0.42 9.41
N ALA A 24 5.77 0.05 10.02
CA ALA A 24 4.52 -0.69 10.11
C ALA A 24 3.91 -0.92 8.72
N GLY A 25 3.27 -2.08 8.49
CA GLY A 25 2.67 -2.42 7.20
C GLY A 25 1.66 -1.39 6.69
N HIS A 26 0.81 -0.86 7.57
CA HIS A 26 -0.12 0.23 7.22
C HIS A 26 0.61 1.49 6.73
N ALA A 27 1.70 1.84 7.40
CA ALA A 27 2.48 3.01 7.04
C ALA A 27 3.22 2.85 5.71
N ALA A 28 3.78 1.67 5.48
CA ALA A 28 4.35 1.33 4.18
C ALA A 28 3.31 1.38 3.06
N ALA A 29 2.11 0.84 3.28
CA ALA A 29 1.05 0.86 2.27
C ALA A 29 0.64 2.30 1.86
N LEU A 30 0.42 3.18 2.83
CA LEU A 30 0.04 4.58 2.57
C LEU A 30 1.15 5.34 1.84
N ARG A 31 2.41 5.22 2.31
CA ARG A 31 3.55 5.89 1.69
C ARG A 31 3.85 5.32 0.29
N TRP A 32 3.63 4.03 0.08
CA TRP A 32 3.75 3.44 -1.25
C TRP A 32 2.72 4.02 -2.21
N ALA A 33 1.45 4.07 -1.80
CA ALA A 33 0.37 4.64 -2.62
C ALA A 33 0.64 6.12 -2.97
N ALA A 34 1.17 6.90 -2.02
CA ALA A 34 1.40 8.33 -2.21
C ALA A 34 2.64 8.68 -3.07
N TYR A 35 3.69 7.85 -3.05
CA TYR A 35 4.99 8.20 -3.66
C TYR A 35 5.51 7.23 -4.71
N HIS A 36 5.02 5.99 -4.73
CA HIS A 36 5.56 4.90 -5.55
C HIS A 36 4.51 4.28 -6.47
N SER A 37 3.26 4.76 -6.41
CA SER A 37 2.20 4.34 -7.33
C SER A 37 2.26 5.12 -8.65
N MET A 38 1.35 4.79 -9.56
CA MET A 38 1.19 5.51 -10.84
C MET A 38 0.49 6.88 -10.69
N LEU A 39 0.04 7.27 -9.50
CA LEU A 39 -0.66 8.55 -9.30
C LEU A 39 0.26 9.73 -9.62
N SER A 40 -0.24 10.69 -10.40
CA SER A 40 0.48 11.91 -10.76
C SER A 40 -0.31 13.16 -10.39
N LYS A 41 0.33 14.03 -9.59
CA LYS A 41 -0.22 15.35 -9.26
C LYS A 41 -0.45 16.20 -10.51
N GLU A 42 0.35 16.03 -11.56
CA GLU A 42 0.20 16.78 -12.82
C GLU A 42 -1.09 16.45 -13.55
N HIS A 43 -1.61 15.23 -13.38
CA HIS A 43 -2.89 14.80 -13.95
C HIS A 43 -4.09 15.08 -13.01
N GLY A 44 -3.85 15.70 -11.84
CA GLY A 44 -4.87 15.95 -10.83
C GLY A 44 -5.24 14.71 -9.99
N ASP A 45 -4.42 13.65 -10.04
CA ASP A 45 -4.67 12.44 -9.27
C ASP A 45 -4.55 12.70 -7.77
N SER A 46 -5.34 11.98 -6.97
CA SER A 46 -5.37 12.13 -5.52
C SER A 46 -5.62 10.79 -4.82
N LEU A 47 -5.09 10.65 -3.61
CA LEU A 47 -5.29 9.49 -2.76
C LEU A 47 -6.50 9.72 -1.83
N VAL A 48 -7.51 8.86 -1.91
CA VAL A 48 -8.65 8.87 -0.98
C VAL A 48 -8.33 8.00 0.23
N VAL A 49 -8.33 8.59 1.43
CA VAL A 49 -8.03 7.90 2.69
C VAL A 49 -9.33 7.67 3.47
N GLY A 50 -9.67 6.41 3.69
CA GLY A 50 -10.78 6.02 4.57
C GLY A 50 -10.34 5.98 6.03
N ALA A 51 -11.08 6.66 6.92
CA ALA A 51 -10.82 6.68 8.35
C ALA A 51 -12.13 6.63 9.15
N ASN A 52 -12.13 5.97 10.29
CA ASN A 52 -13.30 5.87 11.18
C ASN A 52 -13.45 7.07 12.13
N GLY A 53 -12.51 8.03 12.08
CA GLY A 53 -12.49 9.20 12.94
C GLY A 53 -11.26 10.09 12.69
N PRO A 54 -11.23 11.30 13.27
CA PRO A 54 -10.19 12.30 13.00
C PRO A 54 -8.79 11.79 13.37
N GLU A 55 -8.63 11.13 14.51
CA GLU A 55 -7.31 10.64 14.93
C GLU A 55 -6.71 9.61 13.95
N GLN A 56 -7.54 8.78 13.31
CA GLN A 56 -7.05 7.80 12.33
C GLN A 56 -6.64 8.51 11.03
N LEU A 57 -7.36 9.56 10.65
CA LEU A 57 -7.00 10.39 9.51
C LEU A 57 -5.69 11.14 9.76
N GLU A 58 -5.54 11.78 10.91
CA GLU A 58 -4.32 12.50 11.31
C GLU A 58 -3.10 11.57 11.27
N ARG A 59 -3.18 10.38 11.90
CA ARG A 59 -2.10 9.39 11.84
C ARG A 59 -1.76 8.94 10.42
N ALA A 60 -2.75 8.85 9.53
CA ALA A 60 -2.51 8.49 8.14
C ALA A 60 -1.77 9.62 7.39
N LEU A 61 -2.15 10.87 7.64
CA LEU A 61 -1.50 12.05 7.06
C LEU A 61 -0.06 12.19 7.57
N ASP A 62 0.16 12.09 8.89
CA ASP A 62 1.49 12.15 9.51
C ASP A 62 2.45 11.12 8.90
N VAL A 63 1.94 9.94 8.58
CA VAL A 63 2.71 8.87 7.96
C VAL A 63 3.03 9.17 6.49
N ILE A 64 2.10 9.74 5.74
CA ILE A 64 2.36 10.16 4.36
C ILE A 64 3.43 11.26 4.36
N GLU A 65 3.37 12.22 5.28
CA GLU A 65 4.32 13.33 5.39
C GLU A 65 5.77 12.90 5.69
N GLN A 66 5.98 11.67 6.18
CA GLN A 66 7.33 11.09 6.34
C GLN A 66 8.04 10.80 5.02
N GLY A 67 7.37 10.97 3.87
CA GLY A 67 7.99 10.93 2.55
C GLY A 67 8.18 9.52 1.97
N PRO A 68 9.01 9.38 0.92
CA PRO A 68 9.15 8.14 0.18
C PRO A 68 9.76 7.02 1.03
N LEU A 69 9.38 5.78 0.74
CA LEU A 69 9.97 4.57 1.32
C LEU A 69 11.37 4.27 0.73
N PRO A 70 12.23 3.55 1.48
CA PRO A 70 13.39 2.88 0.92
C PRO A 70 13.03 1.91 -0.20
N ASP A 71 13.90 1.80 -1.21
CA ASP A 71 13.68 1.01 -2.43
C ASP A 71 13.32 -0.46 -2.14
N ALA A 72 13.95 -1.07 -1.14
CA ALA A 72 13.68 -2.47 -0.76
C ALA A 72 12.22 -2.68 -0.32
N ILE A 73 11.66 -1.71 0.41
CA ILE A 73 10.26 -1.77 0.85
C ILE A 73 9.35 -1.47 -0.34
N ALA A 74 9.66 -0.44 -1.13
CA ALA A 74 8.86 -0.07 -2.29
C ALA A 74 8.74 -1.21 -3.31
N ALA A 75 9.85 -1.88 -3.63
CA ALA A 75 9.88 -3.04 -4.51
C ALA A 75 9.10 -4.23 -3.95
N SER A 76 9.11 -4.42 -2.62
CA SER A 76 8.33 -5.50 -2.00
C SER A 76 6.82 -5.31 -2.12
N PHE A 77 6.35 -4.06 -2.10
CA PHE A 77 4.94 -3.71 -2.27
C PHE A 77 4.50 -3.75 -3.75
N GLU A 78 5.35 -3.30 -4.68
CA GLU A 78 5.14 -3.51 -6.12
C GLU A 78 4.97 -5.00 -6.45
N ALA A 79 5.83 -5.85 -5.87
CA ALA A 79 5.75 -7.28 -6.06
C ALA A 79 4.45 -7.91 -5.53
N VAL A 80 3.69 -7.25 -4.64
CA VAL A 80 2.39 -7.77 -4.19
C VAL A 80 1.44 -7.90 -5.39
N HIS A 81 1.39 -6.89 -6.27
CA HIS A 81 0.55 -6.91 -7.46
C HIS A 81 0.97 -8.04 -8.43
N GLY A 82 2.27 -8.15 -8.70
CA GLY A 82 2.81 -9.18 -9.61
C GLY A 82 2.67 -10.63 -9.11
N ASN A 83 2.43 -10.84 -7.80
CA ASN A 83 2.23 -12.18 -7.22
C ASN A 83 0.75 -12.57 -7.11
N ILE A 84 -0.19 -11.70 -7.50
CA ILE A 84 -1.62 -12.03 -7.54
C ILE A 84 -1.91 -12.68 -8.90
N VAL A 85 -2.51 -13.87 -8.87
CA VAL A 85 -2.91 -14.60 -10.09
C VAL A 85 -3.98 -13.78 -10.83
N ASP A 86 -3.90 -13.66 -12.17
CA ASP A 86 -4.84 -12.81 -12.93
C ASP A 86 -6.32 -13.21 -12.76
N GLU A 87 -6.60 -14.52 -12.62
CA GLU A 87 -7.93 -15.06 -12.31
C GLU A 87 -8.48 -14.57 -10.95
N GLU A 88 -7.59 -14.06 -10.10
CA GLU A 88 -7.93 -13.61 -8.77
C GLU A 88 -8.10 -12.09 -8.64
N ARG A 89 -7.76 -11.35 -9.69
CA ARG A 89 -7.93 -9.90 -9.75
C ARG A 89 -9.42 -9.55 -9.84
N ILE A 90 -9.85 -8.66 -8.97
CA ILE A 90 -11.20 -8.11 -9.05
C ILE A 90 -11.19 -7.09 -10.19
N SER A 91 -12.04 -7.30 -11.21
CA SER A 91 -12.23 -6.33 -12.28
C SER A 91 -12.74 -5.02 -11.70
N TYR A 92 -12.12 -3.91 -12.09
CA TYR A 92 -12.59 -2.57 -11.76
C TYR A 92 -13.73 -2.10 -12.66
N HIS A 93 -13.99 -2.83 -13.75
CA HIS A 93 -15.13 -2.61 -14.63
C HIS A 93 -16.21 -3.63 -14.30
N TYR A 94 -17.39 -3.12 -13.95
CA TYR A 94 -18.65 -3.86 -13.91
C TYR A 94 -19.38 -3.67 -15.24
#